data_AF-A0AAW3BF99-F1
#
_entry.id   AF-A0AAW3BF99-F1
#
_cell.length_a   1.000
_cell.length_b   1.000
_cell.length_c   1.000
_cell.angle_alpha   90.00
_cell.angle_beta   90.00
_cell.angle_gamma   90.00
#
_symmetry.space_group_name_H-M   'P 1'
#
loop_
_entity.id
_entity.type
_entity.pdbx_description
1 polymer ?
#
loop_
_entity_poly.entity_id
_entity_poly.type
_entity_poly.pdbx_seq_one_letter_code
_entity_poly.pdbx_strand_id
1 'polypeptide(L)'
;MVAYVGMLIKICAAFAMNMLPCRNFTYHCLGWDLDTVPYWKHTIVILTTAVVTLVCGLFIPSINTALGLVGSLCGGFIGFIFPAYFWMYAGNWSLKSVGIWHYLGTYFLLVSGVIAIVFGTISTVYFSFFV
;
A
#
# COMPACT_ATOMS: atom_id res chain seq x y z
N MET A 1 12.53 -6.81 28.78
CA MET A 1 12.87 -8.06 28.05
C MET A 1 11.64 -8.82 27.60
N VAL A 2 10.67 -9.13 28.46
CA VAL A 2 9.42 -9.84 28.08
C VAL A 2 8.65 -9.16 26.92
N ALA A 3 8.56 -7.82 26.94
CA ALA A 3 7.90 -7.06 25.86
C ALA A 3 8.58 -7.20 24.49
N TYR A 4 9.92 -7.32 24.45
CA TYR A 4 10.67 -7.51 23.20
C TYR A 4 10.44 -8.91 22.62
N VAL A 5 10.40 -9.93 23.48
CA VAL A 5 10.05 -11.31 23.07
C VAL A 5 8.64 -11.36 22.50
N GLY A 6 7.68 -10.69 23.15
CA GLY A 6 6.31 -10.57 22.64
C GLY A 6 6.22 -9.85 21.29
N MET A 7 6.98 -8.77 21.11
CA MET A 7 7.07 -8.07 19.82
C MET A 7 7.63 -8.97 18.71
N LEU A 8 8.69 -9.73 19.01
CA LEU A 8 9.36 -10.59 18.04
C LEU A 8 8.40 -11.67 17.51
N ILE A 9 7.67 -12.35 18.41
CA ILE A 9 6.65 -13.34 18.04
C ILE A 9 5.56 -12.70 17.15
N LYS A 10 5.07 -11.50 17.53
CA LYS A 10 4.04 -10.79 16.76
C LYS A 10 4.51 -10.42 15.37
N ILE A 11 5.74 -9.92 15.22
CA ILE A 11 6.28 -9.51 13.92
C ILE A 11 6.44 -10.73 13.01
N CYS A 12 6.91 -11.87 13.52
CA CYS A 12 6.99 -13.11 12.75
C CYS A 12 5.61 -13.58 12.26
N ALA A 13 4.61 -13.59 13.15
CA ALA A 13 3.25 -13.98 12.78
C ALA A 13 2.60 -12.98 11.80
N ALA A 14 2.78 -11.67 12.03
CA ALA A 14 2.26 -10.62 11.17
C ALA A 14 2.86 -10.66 9.76
N PHE A 15 4.17 -10.92 9.64
CA PHE A 15 4.83 -11.07 8.35
C PHE A 15 4.23 -12.23 7.54
N ALA A 16 4.05 -13.40 8.17
CA ALA A 16 3.44 -14.56 7.52
C ALA A 16 2.00 -14.27 7.06
N MET A 17 1.21 -13.58 7.88
CA MET A 17 -0.17 -13.21 7.54
C MET A 17 -0.23 -12.16 6.42
N ASN A 18 0.68 -11.20 6.38
CA ASN A 18 0.72 -10.15 5.35
C ASN A 18 1.12 -10.73 3.97
N MET A 19 1.87 -11.84 3.95
CA MET A 19 2.28 -12.47 2.69
C MET A 19 1.11 -13.11 1.93
N LEU A 20 0.00 -13.43 2.59
CA LEU A 20 -1.21 -14.00 1.96
C LEU A 20 -1.88 -13.04 0.96
N PRO A 21 -2.27 -11.81 1.34
CA PRO A 21 -2.85 -10.86 0.39
C PRO A 21 -1.86 -10.45 -0.69
N CYS A 22 -0.57 -10.27 -0.37
CA CYS A 22 0.46 -9.98 -1.36
C CYS A 22 0.53 -11.08 -2.44
N ARG A 23 0.52 -12.34 -2.02
CA ARG A 23 0.50 -13.49 -2.94
C ARG A 23 -0.75 -13.49 -3.82
N ASN A 24 -1.93 -13.32 -3.22
CA ASN A 24 -3.19 -13.36 -3.96
C ASN A 24 -3.26 -12.21 -4.98
N PHE A 25 -2.76 -11.02 -4.63
CA PHE A 25 -2.61 -9.89 -5.56
C PHE A 25 -1.68 -10.24 -6.71
N THR A 26 -0.50 -10.81 -6.45
CA THR A 26 0.45 -11.22 -7.50
C THR A 26 -0.16 -12.26 -8.45
N TYR A 27 -0.92 -13.23 -7.94
CA TYR A 27 -1.61 -14.21 -8.79
C TYR A 27 -2.73 -13.59 -9.62
N HIS A 28 -3.46 -12.63 -9.04
CA HIS A 28 -4.46 -11.87 -9.79
C HIS A 28 -3.81 -11.06 -10.93
N CYS A 29 -2.68 -10.39 -10.67
CA CYS A 29 -1.94 -9.66 -11.70
C CYS A 29 -1.37 -10.57 -12.80
N LEU A 30 -0.98 -11.80 -12.45
CA LEU A 30 -0.47 -12.80 -13.41
C LEU A 30 -1.60 -13.58 -14.12
N GLY A 31 -2.86 -13.36 -13.75
CA GLY A 31 -4.01 -14.11 -14.27
C GLY A 31 -3.97 -15.60 -13.91
N TRP A 32 -3.31 -15.96 -12.81
CA TRP A 32 -3.15 -17.34 -12.37
C TRP A 32 -4.25 -17.72 -11.39
N ASP A 33 -4.93 -18.85 -11.64
CA ASP A 33 -5.93 -19.39 -10.74
C ASP A 33 -5.27 -20.10 -9.55
N LEU A 34 -5.64 -19.71 -8.33
CA LEU A 34 -5.03 -20.21 -7.09
C LEU A 34 -5.06 -21.74 -6.98
N ASP A 35 -6.08 -22.38 -7.55
CA ASP A 35 -6.32 -23.82 -7.44
C ASP A 35 -5.53 -24.65 -8.47
N THR A 36 -4.96 -24.01 -9.50
CA THR A 36 -4.28 -24.72 -10.61
C THR A 36 -2.78 -24.47 -10.67
N VAL A 37 -2.25 -23.55 -9.84
CA VAL A 37 -0.82 -23.19 -9.89
C VAL A 37 0.04 -24.32 -9.31
N PRO A 38 1.01 -24.86 -10.07
CA PRO A 38 1.92 -25.88 -9.55
C PRO A 38 2.83 -25.31 -8.44
N TYR A 39 3.08 -26.13 -7.41
CA TYR A 39 3.79 -25.76 -6.18
C TYR A 39 5.16 -25.09 -6.42
N TRP A 40 5.87 -25.49 -7.47
CA TRP A 40 7.14 -24.89 -7.86
C TRP A 40 7.02 -23.41 -8.25
N LYS A 41 5.99 -23.04 -9.02
CA LYS A 41 5.76 -21.64 -9.42
C LYS A 41 5.37 -20.79 -8.21
N HIS A 42 4.55 -21.36 -7.34
CA HIS A 42 4.14 -20.73 -6.09
C HIS A 42 5.34 -20.43 -5.18
N THR A 43 6.21 -21.42 -4.99
CA THR A 43 7.43 -21.30 -4.16
C THR A 43 8.37 -20.21 -4.70
N ILE A 44 8.57 -20.14 -6.02
CA ILE A 44 9.42 -19.10 -6.63
C ILE A 44 8.86 -17.70 -6.37
N VAL A 45 7.55 -17.49 -6.54
CA VAL A 45 6.93 -16.17 -6.32
C VAL A 45 7.06 -15.73 -4.86
N ILE A 46 6.80 -16.64 -3.92
CA ILE A 46 6.89 -16.35 -2.49
C ILE A 46 8.34 -16.10 -2.07
N LEU A 47 9.27 -16.94 -2.53
CA LEU A 47 10.70 -16.78 -2.24
C LEU A 47 11.21 -15.44 -2.78
N THR A 48 10.85 -15.07 -4.01
CA THR A 48 11.24 -13.80 -4.61
C THR A 48 10.70 -12.63 -3.79
N THR A 49 9.42 -12.68 -3.38
CA THR A 49 8.81 -11.63 -2.56
C THR A 49 9.48 -11.50 -1.18
N ALA A 50 9.83 -12.63 -0.56
CA ALA A 50 10.55 -12.66 0.71
C ALA A 50 11.98 -12.10 0.58
N VAL A 51 12.71 -12.47 -0.48
CA VAL A 51 14.06 -11.96 -0.75
C VAL A 51 14.02 -10.45 -1.00
N VAL A 52 13.07 -9.95 -1.81
CA VAL A 52 12.90 -8.51 -2.02
C VAL A 52 12.61 -7.79 -0.70
N THR A 53 11.73 -8.35 0.14
CA THR A 53 11.42 -7.75 1.45
C THR A 53 12.63 -7.74 2.38
N LEU A 54 13.43 -8.82 2.38
CA LEU A 54 14.67 -8.91 3.15
C LEU A 54 15.69 -7.84 2.69
N VAL A 55 15.88 -7.71 1.38
CA VAL A 55 16.78 -6.73 0.77
C VAL A 55 16.32 -5.31 1.11
N CYS A 56 15.03 -5.00 0.94
CA CYS A 56 14.47 -3.71 1.34
C CYS A 56 14.67 -3.43 2.83
N GLY A 57 14.42 -4.43 3.70
CA GLY A 57 14.62 -4.30 5.14
C GLY A 57 16.09 -4.09 5.54
N LEU A 58 17.04 -4.58 4.75
CA LEU A 58 18.48 -4.41 5.00
C LEU A 58 18.96 -2.99 4.63
N PHE A 59 18.42 -2.41 3.56
CA PHE A 59 18.83 -1.09 3.07
C PHE A 59 18.04 0.07 3.68
N ILE A 60 16.89 -0.19 4.31
CA ILE A 60 16.08 0.85 4.94
C ILE A 60 16.70 1.25 6.30
N PRO A 61 17.16 2.51 6.46
CA PRO A 61 17.95 2.93 7.62
C PRO A 61 17.13 3.13 8.90
N SER A 62 15.80 3.33 8.81
CA SER A 62 14.95 3.42 9.99
C SER A 62 13.49 3.01 9.72
N ILE A 63 12.82 2.51 10.76
CA ILE A 63 11.40 2.12 10.72
C ILE A 63 10.50 3.31 10.35
N ASN A 64 10.86 4.52 10.78
CA ASN A 64 10.11 5.73 10.45
C ASN A 64 10.10 6.01 8.94
N THR A 65 11.18 5.69 8.23
CA THR A 65 11.23 5.84 6.77
C THR A 65 10.26 4.88 6.08
N ALA A 66 10.23 3.61 6.52
CA ALA A 66 9.34 2.59 5.97
C ALA A 66 7.88 2.94 6.24
N LEU A 67 7.55 3.30 7.49
CA LEU A 67 6.19 3.69 7.88
C LEU A 67 5.74 4.98 7.19
N GLY A 68 6.64 5.95 6.99
CA GLY A 68 6.34 7.20 6.28
C GLY A 68 6.09 6.99 4.79
N LEU A 69 6.91 6.17 4.11
CA LEU A 69 6.73 5.84 2.71
C LEU A 69 5.46 5.03 2.48
N VAL A 70 5.22 3.99 3.27
CA VAL A 70 4.01 3.17 3.17
C VAL A 70 2.77 4.00 3.50
N GLY A 71 2.83 4.82 4.55
CA GLY A 71 1.72 5.67 4.97
C GLY A 71 1.33 6.72 3.93
N SER A 72 2.32 7.41 3.35
CA SER A 72 2.07 8.44 2.32
C SER A 72 1.56 7.85 1.01
N LEU A 73 2.16 6.75 0.53
CA LEU A 73 1.74 6.08 -0.70
C LEU A 73 0.40 5.37 -0.53
N CYS A 74 0.31 4.39 0.37
CA CYS A 74 -0.91 3.60 0.52
C CYS A 74 -2.06 4.43 1.09
N GLY A 75 -1.79 5.32 2.05
CA GLY A 75 -2.81 6.22 2.61
C GLY A 75 -3.36 7.20 1.58
N GLY A 76 -2.50 7.74 0.71
CA GLY A 76 -2.91 8.60 -0.40
C GLY A 76 -3.74 7.89 -1.45
N PHE A 77 -3.26 6.74 -1.95
CA PHE A 77 -3.96 5.98 -2.99
C PHE A 77 -5.26 5.36 -2.48
N ILE A 78 -5.21 4.61 -1.38
CA ILE A 78 -6.36 3.85 -0.86
C ILE A 78 -7.31 4.73 -0.06
N GLY A 79 -6.78 5.69 0.71
CA GLY A 79 -7.59 6.55 1.57
C GLY A 79 -8.28 7.71 0.86
N PHE A 80 -7.66 8.26 -0.19
CA PHE A 80 -8.18 9.46 -0.86
C PHE A 80 -8.49 9.24 -2.34
N ILE A 81 -7.51 8.77 -3.11
CA ILE A 81 -7.63 8.74 -4.58
C ILE A 81 -8.66 7.69 -5.05
N PHE A 82 -8.56 6.44 -4.58
CA PHE A 82 -9.50 5.39 -4.97
C PHE A 82 -10.96 5.68 -4.60
N PRO A 83 -11.31 6.10 -3.37
CA PRO A 83 -12.71 6.41 -3.06
C PRO A 83 -13.25 7.58 -3.88
N ALA A 84 -12.41 8.59 -4.17
CA ALA A 84 -12.79 9.66 -5.09
C ALA A 84 -13.12 9.08 -6.47
N TYR A 85 -12.22 8.28 -7.08
CA TYR A 85 -12.47 7.69 -8.39
C TYR A 85 -13.66 6.73 -8.43
N PHE A 86 -13.84 5.88 -7.41
CA PHE A 86 -15.01 5.00 -7.33
C PHE A 86 -16.30 5.81 -7.34
N TRP A 87 -16.35 6.94 -6.64
CA TRP A 87 -17.52 7.82 -6.64
C TRP A 87 -17.74 8.53 -7.98
N MET A 88 -16.67 8.88 -8.69
CA MET A 88 -16.73 9.50 -10.03
C MET A 88 -17.20 8.52 -11.10
N TYR A 89 -16.78 7.25 -11.02
CA TYR A 89 -17.08 6.23 -12.03
C TYR A 89 -18.35 5.41 -11.74
N ALA A 90 -18.92 5.46 -10.53
CA ALA A 90 -20.10 4.67 -10.14
C ALA A 90 -21.45 5.21 -10.67
N GLY A 91 -21.49 6.15 -11.62
CA GLY A 91 -22.74 6.61 -12.23
C GLY A 91 -22.56 7.61 -13.36
N ASN A 92 -23.68 8.06 -13.95
CA ASN A 92 -23.71 9.14 -14.96
C ASN A 92 -23.28 10.48 -14.33
N TRP A 93 -21.97 10.68 -14.24
CA TRP A 93 -21.35 11.80 -13.55
C TRP A 93 -21.54 13.09 -14.37
N SER A 94 -22.63 13.80 -14.08
CA SER A 94 -22.89 15.15 -14.60
C SER A 94 -23.11 16.12 -13.45
N LEU A 95 -22.71 17.38 -13.63
CA LEU A 95 -22.92 18.49 -12.67
C LEU A 95 -24.39 18.60 -12.21
N LYS A 96 -25.32 18.11 -13.04
CA LYS A 96 -26.76 18.13 -12.84
C LYS A 96 -27.28 16.99 -11.93
N SER A 97 -26.54 15.90 -11.79
CA SER A 97 -27.00 14.70 -11.06
C SER A 97 -26.49 14.61 -9.61
N VAL A 98 -25.35 15.24 -9.29
CA VAL A 98 -24.64 15.02 -8.00
C VAL A 98 -24.65 16.26 -7.10
N GLY A 99 -24.92 17.43 -7.69
CA GLY A 99 -24.87 18.71 -6.99
C GLY A 99 -23.45 19.24 -6.79
N ILE A 100 -23.32 20.57 -6.75
CA ILE A 100 -22.03 21.29 -6.67
C ILE A 100 -21.17 20.86 -5.46
N TRP A 101 -21.79 20.57 -4.31
CA TRP A 101 -21.08 20.21 -3.08
C TRP A 101 -20.36 18.86 -3.17
N HIS A 102 -21.00 17.84 -3.75
CA HIS A 102 -20.37 16.54 -3.93
C HIS A 102 -19.33 16.56 -5.04
N TYR A 103 -19.54 17.37 -6.08
CA TYR A 103 -18.56 17.60 -7.14
C TYR A 103 -17.29 18.27 -6.60
N LEU A 104 -17.43 19.40 -5.89
CA LEU A 104 -16.27 20.07 -5.26
C LEU A 104 -15.60 19.18 -4.21
N GLY A 105 -16.38 18.47 -3.39
CA GLY A 105 -15.85 17.56 -2.37
C GLY A 105 -15.00 16.44 -2.96
N THR A 106 -15.45 15.79 -4.04
CA THR A 106 -14.69 14.70 -4.68
C THR A 106 -13.42 15.19 -5.37
N TYR A 107 -13.45 16.35 -6.04
CA TYR A 107 -12.23 16.96 -6.59
C TYR A 107 -11.25 17.40 -5.50
N PHE A 108 -11.74 17.99 -4.41
CA PHE A 108 -10.90 18.37 -3.27
C PHE A 108 -10.22 17.14 -2.64
N LEU A 109 -10.96 16.04 -2.50
CA LEU A 109 -10.46 14.78 -1.94
C LEU A 109 -9.41 14.12 -2.84
N LEU A 110 -9.56 14.25 -4.17
CA LEU A 110 -8.55 13.81 -5.13
C LEU A 110 -7.28 14.66 -5.02
N VAL A 111 -7.42 16.00 -5.01
CA VAL A 111 -6.28 16.93 -4.91
C VAL A 111 -5.56 16.77 -3.58
N SER A 112 -6.27 16.64 -2.46
CA SER A 112 -5.65 16.42 -1.15
C SER A 112 -4.91 15.08 -1.08
N GLY A 113 -5.43 14.03 -1.73
CA GLY A 113 -4.75 12.75 -1.89
C GLY A 113 -3.43 12.89 -2.65
N VAL A 114 -3.42 13.62 -3.77
CA VAL A 114 -2.18 13.89 -4.54
C VAL A 114 -1.17 14.69 -3.72
N ILE A 115 -1.62 15.73 -3.01
CA ILE A 115 -0.76 16.52 -2.11
C ILE A 115 -0.17 15.63 -1.02
N ALA A 116 -0.98 14.77 -0.38
CA ALA A 116 -0.53 13.86 0.67
C ALA A 116 0.56 12.88 0.17
N ILE A 117 0.42 12.36 -1.06
CA ILE A 117 1.44 11.49 -1.66
C ILE A 117 2.72 12.26 -1.93
N VAL A 118 2.64 13.41 -2.60
CA VAL A 118 3.82 14.18 -3.03
C VAL A 118 4.57 14.72 -1.81
N PHE A 119 3.89 15.45 -0.92
CA PHE A 119 4.51 16.01 0.27
C PHE A 119 4.92 14.93 1.28
N GLY A 120 4.12 13.86 1.43
CA GLY A 120 4.46 12.74 2.31
C GLY A 120 5.69 11.97 1.86
N THR A 121 5.83 11.74 0.55
CA THR A 121 7.02 11.07 0.01
C THR A 121 8.25 11.96 0.10
N ILE A 122 8.15 13.25 -0.27
CA ILE A 122 9.27 14.20 -0.20
C ILE A 122 9.74 14.36 1.24
N SER A 123 8.83 14.57 2.19
CA SER A 123 9.20 14.71 3.61
C SER A 123 9.89 13.45 4.13
N THR A 124 9.37 12.26 3.80
CA THR A 124 9.99 11.01 4.25
C THR A 124 11.40 10.86 3.68
N VAL A 125 11.61 11.12 2.39
CA VAL A 125 12.94 11.05 1.77
C VAL A 125 13.88 12.11 2.36
N TYR A 126 13.42 13.35 2.53
CA TYR A 126 14.25 14.43 3.06
C TYR A 126 14.75 14.12 4.48
N PHE A 127 13.84 13.73 5.38
CA PHE A 127 14.18 13.36 6.75
C PHE A 127 15.01 12.08 6.86
N SER A 128 15.00 11.21 5.84
CA SER A 128 15.75 9.95 5.87
C SER A 128 17.19 10.09 5.40
N PHE A 129 17.46 11.04 4.49
CA PHE A 129 18.75 11.16 3.81
C PHE A 129 19.52 12.45 4.14
N PHE A 130 18.84 13.52 4.56
CA PHE A 130 19.48 14.84 4.78
C PHE A 130 19.51 15.28 6.25
N VAL A 131 18.78 14.60 7.15
CA VAL A 131 18.71 14.85 8.59
C VAL A 131 19.22 13.63 9.33
#